data_AF-A0A327Z4G5-F1
#
_entry.id   AF-A0A327Z4G5-F1
#
_cell.length_a   1.000
_cell.length_b   1.000
_cell.length_c   1.000
_cell.angle_alpha   90.00
_cell.angle_beta   90.00
_cell.angle_gamma   90.00
#
_symmetry.space_group_name_H-M   'P 1'
#
loop_
_entity.id
_entity.type
_entity.pdbx_description
1 polymer ?
#
loop_
_entity_poly.entity_id
_entity_poly.type
_entity_poly.pdbx_seq_one_letter_code
_entity_poly.pdbx_strand_id
1 'polypeptide(L)'
;MADLVVQDLGELVNDLNALISAFEGAENLQNTDSGQWGQSNANSSMGDFADNWKIHRGKMVEAMKKFAKTVQEVNEAWTDADQQLKSTLDGNGQ
;
A
#
# COMPACT_ATOMS: atom_id res chain seq x y z
N MET A 1 7.60 -31.81 0.98
CA MET A 1 6.36 -31.07 1.29
C MET A 1 6.45 -29.76 0.54
N ALA A 2 5.42 -29.41 -0.20
CA ALA A 2 5.47 -28.31 -1.17
C ALA A 2 5.95 -27.04 -0.47
N ASP A 3 7.07 -26.54 -0.96
CA ASP A 3 7.68 -25.26 -0.64
C ASP A 3 6.72 -24.16 -1.13
N LEU A 4 5.65 -23.94 -0.37
CA LEU A 4 4.88 -22.72 -0.46
C LEU A 4 5.81 -21.65 0.08
N VAL A 5 6.57 -21.06 -0.82
CA VAL A 5 7.26 -19.79 -0.57
C VAL A 5 6.16 -18.74 -0.37
N VAL A 6 5.50 -18.77 0.78
CA VAL A 6 4.82 -17.61 1.34
C VAL A 6 5.97 -16.69 1.68
N GLN A 7 6.40 -15.88 0.69
CA GLN A 7 7.20 -14.70 0.99
C GLN A 7 6.50 -13.97 2.13
N ASP A 8 7.28 -13.49 3.11
CA ASP A 8 6.78 -12.91 4.35
C ASP A 8 5.69 -11.86 4.05
N LEU A 9 4.42 -12.27 4.16
CA LEU A 9 3.29 -11.42 3.81
C LEU A 9 3.22 -10.22 4.76
N GLY A 10 3.81 -10.34 5.95
CA GLY A 10 4.01 -9.23 6.87
C GLY A 10 4.97 -8.18 6.31
N GLU A 11 6.09 -8.61 5.71
CA GLU A 11 7.05 -7.72 5.05
C GLU A 11 6.39 -6.99 3.87
N LEU A 12 5.62 -7.70 3.04
CA LEU A 12 4.87 -7.08 1.94
C LEU A 12 3.86 -6.02 2.42
N VAL A 13 3.15 -6.28 3.52
CA VAL A 13 2.24 -5.28 4.11
C VAL A 13 3.01 -4.05 4.60
N ASN A 14 4.18 -4.23 5.21
CA ASN A 14 5.03 -3.13 5.65
C ASN A 14 5.53 -2.27 4.48
N ASP A 15 5.97 -2.90 3.39
CA ASP A 15 6.40 -2.21 2.18
C ASP A 15 5.27 -1.41 1.53
N LEU A 16 4.07 -1.99 1.47
CA LEU A 16 2.88 -1.29 0.97
C LEU A 16 2.53 -0.08 1.84
N ASN A 17 2.62 -0.20 3.16
CA ASN A 17 2.37 0.90 4.10
C ASN A 17 3.42 2.02 3.96
N ALA A 18 4.68 1.67 3.73
CA ALA A 18 5.73 2.65 3.46
C ALA A 18 5.47 3.40 2.14
N LEU A 19 5.06 2.69 1.09
CA LEU A 19 4.74 3.29 -0.20
C LEU A 19 3.48 4.18 -0.12
N ILE A 20 2.45 3.74 0.59
CA ILE A 20 1.25 4.55 0.89
C ILE A 20 1.66 5.85 1.58
N SER A 21 2.50 5.78 2.61
CA SER A 21 2.94 6.96 3.37
C SER A 21 3.76 7.91 2.51
N ALA A 22 4.68 7.39 1.69
CA ALA A 22 5.48 8.19 0.77
C ALA A 22 4.60 8.90 -0.28
N PHE A 23 3.62 8.18 -0.82
CA PHE A 23 2.67 8.75 -1.76
C PHE A 23 1.83 9.80 -1.05
N GLU A 24 1.27 9.52 0.13
CA GLU A 24 0.49 10.48 0.93
C GLU A 24 1.28 11.77 1.25
N GLY A 25 2.57 11.65 1.56
CA GLY A 25 3.46 12.79 1.82
C GLY A 25 3.79 13.66 0.61
N ALA A 26 3.63 13.18 -0.63
CA ALA A 26 3.96 13.92 -1.85
C ALA A 26 2.96 15.03 -2.23
N GLU A 27 2.15 15.52 -1.27
CA GLU A 27 0.98 16.38 -1.53
C GLU A 27 1.38 17.84 -1.77
N ASN A 28 2.58 18.23 -1.33
CA ASN A 28 2.96 19.64 -1.15
C ASN A 28 3.60 20.31 -2.38
N LEU A 29 3.79 19.62 -3.50
CA LEU A 29 4.42 20.22 -4.68
C LEU A 29 3.49 21.19 -5.42
N GLN A 30 2.18 20.95 -5.41
CA GLN A 30 1.21 21.74 -6.20
C GLN A 30 1.11 23.21 -5.77
N ASN A 31 0.96 23.44 -4.46
CA ASN A 31 0.61 24.77 -3.95
C ASN A 31 1.85 25.63 -3.69
N THR A 32 2.99 25.01 -3.37
CA THR A 32 4.21 25.71 -2.95
C THR A 32 4.88 26.48 -4.10
N ASP A 33 4.78 25.97 -5.33
CA ASP A 33 5.58 26.49 -6.46
C ASP A 33 4.76 27.24 -7.52
N SER A 34 3.43 27.38 -7.35
CA SER A 34 2.53 27.98 -8.34
C SER A 34 2.92 29.41 -8.79
N GLY A 35 3.69 30.14 -7.99
CA GLY A 35 4.23 31.47 -8.32
C GLY A 35 5.66 31.48 -8.90
N GLN A 36 6.35 30.34 -8.93
CA GLN A 36 7.78 30.27 -9.24
C GLN A 36 8.08 29.98 -10.72
N TRP A 37 7.12 29.50 -11.51
CA TRP A 37 7.39 29.08 -12.90
C TRP A 37 7.54 30.24 -13.90
N GLY A 38 7.30 31.48 -13.46
CA GLY A 38 7.65 32.72 -14.16
C GLY A 38 6.82 33.05 -15.41
N GLN A 39 6.44 32.04 -16.21
CA GLN A 39 5.60 32.21 -17.41
C GLN A 39 4.18 31.67 -17.19
N SER A 40 3.18 32.42 -17.67
CA SER A 40 1.76 32.07 -17.53
C SER A 40 1.41 30.68 -18.07
N ASN A 41 1.99 30.27 -19.21
CA ASN A 41 1.75 28.95 -19.78
C ASN A 41 2.35 27.83 -18.90
N ALA A 42 3.53 28.05 -18.32
CA ALA A 42 4.16 27.08 -17.42
C ALA A 42 3.34 26.93 -16.13
N ASN A 43 2.84 28.04 -15.57
CA ASN A 43 1.92 28.02 -14.43
C ASN A 43 0.65 27.22 -14.73
N SER A 44 0.03 27.44 -15.90
CA SER A 44 -1.19 26.72 -16.30
C SER A 44 -0.93 25.22 -16.43
N SER A 45 0.12 24.83 -17.17
CA SER A 45 0.44 23.41 -17.38
C SER A 45 0.84 22.71 -16.07
N MET A 46 1.53 23.41 -15.15
CA MET A 46 1.85 22.86 -13.84
C MET A 46 0.63 22.74 -12.94
N GLY A 47 -0.33 23.67 -13.03
CA GLY A 47 -1.65 23.54 -12.39
C GLY A 47 -2.37 22.27 -12.85
N ASP A 48 -2.49 22.07 -14.15
CA ASP A 48 -3.13 20.89 -14.75
C ASP A 48 -2.42 19.58 -14.36
N PHE A 49 -1.07 19.58 -14.39
CA PHE A 49 -0.29 18.43 -13.95
C PHE A 49 -0.58 18.10 -12.49
N ALA A 50 -0.59 19.11 -11.62
CA ALA A 50 -0.72 18.91 -10.20
C ALA A 50 -2.13 18.45 -9.79
N ASP A 51 -3.18 18.95 -10.45
CA ASP A 51 -4.55 18.45 -10.26
C ASP A 51 -4.68 17.00 -10.71
N ASN A 52 -4.13 16.67 -11.88
CA ASN A 52 -4.13 15.30 -12.38
C ASN A 52 -3.31 14.38 -11.47
N TRP A 53 -2.15 14.82 -11.01
CA TRP A 53 -1.30 14.10 -10.07
C TRP A 53 -2.06 13.78 -8.79
N LYS A 54 -2.74 14.76 -8.19
CA LYS A 54 -3.56 14.57 -6.99
C LYS A 54 -4.60 13.46 -7.18
N ILE A 55 -5.34 13.49 -8.28
CA ILE A 55 -6.37 12.49 -8.58
C ILE A 55 -5.77 11.09 -8.75
N HIS A 56 -4.72 10.96 -9.56
CA HIS A 56 -4.12 9.66 -9.87
C HIS A 56 -3.38 9.07 -8.67
N ARG A 57 -2.66 9.90 -7.92
CA ARG A 57 -2.01 9.51 -6.66
C ARG A 57 -3.03 9.00 -5.64
N GLY A 58 -4.16 9.71 -5.49
CA GLY A 58 -5.24 9.27 -4.61
C GLY A 58 -5.77 7.88 -4.99
N LYS A 59 -6.00 7.64 -6.29
CA LYS A 59 -6.41 6.31 -6.79
C LYS A 59 -5.36 5.23 -6.52
N MET A 60 -4.08 5.53 -6.66
CA MET A 60 -2.99 4.59 -6.35
C MET A 60 -2.95 4.26 -4.86
N VAL A 61 -3.06 5.26 -3.99
CA VAL A 61 -3.12 5.07 -2.52
C VAL A 61 -4.29 4.16 -2.14
N GLU A 62 -5.48 4.41 -2.69
CA GLU A 62 -6.66 3.58 -2.42
C GLU A 62 -6.48 2.13 -2.90
N ALA A 63 -5.87 1.92 -4.07
CA ALA A 63 -5.57 0.59 -4.57
C ALA A 63 -4.58 -0.15 -3.67
N MET A 64 -3.51 0.54 -3.23
CA MET A 64 -2.52 -0.03 -2.31
C MET A 64 -3.11 -0.39 -0.95
N LYS A 65 -3.96 0.47 -0.38
CA LYS A 65 -4.66 0.18 0.89
C LYS A 65 -5.53 -1.07 0.79
N LYS A 66 -6.28 -1.21 -0.30
CA LYS A 66 -7.09 -2.42 -0.55
C LYS A 66 -6.22 -3.66 -0.67
N PHE A 67 -5.11 -3.57 -1.40
CA PHE A 67 -4.21 -4.70 -1.56
C PHE A 67 -3.54 -5.10 -0.24
N ALA A 68 -3.03 -4.13 0.54
CA ALA A 68 -2.45 -4.38 1.86
C ALA A 68 -3.45 -5.08 2.80
N LYS A 69 -4.72 -4.64 2.80
CA LYS A 69 -5.80 -5.27 3.55
C LYS A 69 -6.03 -6.73 3.14
N THR A 70 -6.10 -7.01 1.84
CA THR A 70 -6.25 -8.38 1.34
C THR A 70 -5.06 -9.27 1.71
N VAL A 71 -3.84 -8.76 1.61
CA VAL A 71 -2.63 -9.51 2.00
C VAL A 71 -2.66 -9.82 3.50
N GLN A 72 -3.06 -8.85 4.33
CA GLN A 72 -3.20 -9.06 5.77
C GLN A 72 -4.25 -10.13 6.10
N GLU A 73 -5.42 -10.07 5.48
CA GLU A 73 -6.48 -11.07 5.64
C GLU A 73 -6.02 -12.49 5.26
N VAL A 74 -5.22 -12.61 4.19
CA VAL A 74 -4.64 -13.90 3.78
C VAL A 74 -3.62 -14.40 4.81
N ASN A 75 -2.78 -13.52 5.35
CA ASN A 75 -1.78 -13.88 6.36
C ASN A 75 -2.44 -14.35 7.67
N GLU A 76 -3.48 -13.65 8.10
CA GLU A 76 -4.29 -14.03 9.27
C GLU A 76 -4.96 -15.40 9.06
N ALA A 77 -5.60 -15.62 7.92
CA ALA A 77 -6.24 -16.90 7.61
C ALA A 77 -5.26 -18.08 7.59
N TRP A 78 -4.04 -17.87 7.08
CA TRP A 78 -2.99 -18.88 7.11
C TRP A 78 -2.52 -19.19 8.54
N THR A 79 -2.32 -18.16 9.35
CA THR A 79 -1.89 -18.30 10.75
C THR A 79 -2.95 -19.04 11.57
N ASP A 80 -4.23 -18.70 11.39
CA ASP A 80 -5.35 -19.36 12.06
C ASP A 80 -5.45 -20.83 11.66
N ALA A 81 -5.30 -21.14 10.38
CA ALA A 81 -5.31 -22.51 9.88
C ALA A 81 -4.18 -23.36 10.48
N ASP A 82 -2.96 -22.79 10.57
CA ASP A 82 -1.81 -23.47 11.17
C ASP A 82 -2.01 -23.70 12.68
N GLN A 83 -2.57 -22.71 13.39
CA GLN A 83 -2.90 -22.85 14.81
C GLN A 83 -3.99 -23.91 15.07
N GLN A 84 -5.00 -23.99 14.21
CA GLN A 84 -6.03 -25.04 14.28
C GLN A 84 -5.45 -26.43 14.02
N LEU A 85 -4.57 -26.55 13.03
CA LEU A 85 -3.88 -27.80 12.72
C LEU A 85 -3.04 -28.26 13.91
N LYS A 86 -2.23 -27.36 14.47
CA LYS A 86 -1.41 -27.62 15.65
C LYS A 86 -2.25 -28.06 16.85
N SER A 87 -3.33 -27.33 17.15
CA SER A 87 -4.24 -27.66 18.26
C SER A 87 -4.88 -29.04 18.09
N THR A 88 -5.22 -29.42 16.85
CA THR A 88 -5.78 -30.74 16.54
C THR A 88 -4.74 -31.85 16.73
N LEU A 89 -3.49 -31.61 16.33
CA LEU A 89 -2.41 -32.58 16.49
C LEU A 89 -2.02 -32.77 17.97
N ASP A 90 -1.94 -31.68 18.74
CA ASP A 90 -1.64 -31.72 20.17
C ASP A 90 -2.77 -32.37 20.97
N GLY A 91 -4.03 -32.15 20.59
CA GLY A 91 -5.21 -32.74 21.24
C GLY A 91 -5.46 -34.22 20.92
N ASN A 92 -4.94 -34.73 19.80
CA ASN A 92 -5.02 -36.16 19.42
C ASN A 92 -3.86 -37.01 19.95
N GLY A 93 -2.91 -36.40 20.68
CA GLY A 93 -1.73 -37.06 21.26
C GLY A 93 -1.90 -37.52 22.72
N GLN A 94 -3.08 -37.36 23.33
CA GLN A 94 -3.47 -37.93 24.62
C GLN A 94 -4.48 -39.07 24.44
#